data_AF-A0A1Q5TXY1-F1
#
_entry.id   AF-A0A1Q5TXY1-F1
#
_cell.length_a   1.000
_cell.length_b   1.000
_cell.length_c   1.000
_cell.angle_alpha   90.00
_cell.angle_beta   90.00
_cell.angle_gamma   90.00
#
_symmetry.space_group_name_H-M   'P 1'
#
loop_
_entity.id
_entity.type
_entity.pdbx_description
1 polymer ?
#
loop_
_entity_poly.entity_id
_entity_poly.type
_entity_poly.pdbx_seq_one_letter_code
_entity_poly.pdbx_strand_id
1 'polypeptide(L)'
;MFDQFMTLFDDTSWRSRIGTGKGTFRNVPFYIIDDATVSGGRRVVRHEYPLRDDGETEDMGLSTREYSFTAVVFGDNYFEQRDALITALEKAEPGEIDHPYYGKQQVQIETYTVRESCYTGGVALFSVTFVPALDNTAPIVAQQPELNGESLTDSILADITANWETFKDTVNQATERLNAIENTINTIVNGIRSLPANSGMNQLLGAALGLKGALKNLINAPAQLFGTISDLISGMAEVATPDIAHRALRKTSSGIQSQFRSNVPAVAQLQHVINTTTGIFIAKELAILNLNAAAATARSQQLAPALTRALSQRGFIPLQSVNGVLQARGTFIPGIPGTTVIPGTTITPGTTVTPGTTVTPGVAAMTSGITPFIPELAQNTLIPLIETVADVRQTIAELDDTFMQLIVETGDLGWFRTSDQLRDFRIVWMQQVQVTASALPTARSVQVMGTEPALVTLHRETGSVAQINRFIRRNGIRHPAFVSGGVDVEVIYG
;
A
#
# COMPACT_ATOMS: atom_id res chain seq x y z
N MET A 1 22.86 67.93 -14.13
CA MET A 1 24.35 67.94 -14.20
C MET A 1 25.01 67.54 -12.88
N PHE A 2 24.32 67.58 -11.72
CA PHE A 2 24.85 67.07 -10.44
C PHE A 2 24.69 65.55 -10.25
N ASP A 3 23.62 64.92 -10.78
CA ASP A 3 23.42 63.47 -10.69
C ASP A 3 24.43 62.64 -11.50
N GLN A 4 24.96 63.20 -12.60
CA GLN A 4 25.95 62.52 -13.45
C GLN A 4 27.37 62.50 -12.85
N PHE A 5 27.65 63.34 -11.85
CA PHE A 5 28.94 63.34 -11.15
C PHE A 5 28.98 62.33 -9.99
N MET A 6 27.83 61.93 -9.44
CA MET A 6 27.76 60.87 -8.42
C MET A 6 27.94 59.47 -9.00
N THR A 7 27.53 59.24 -10.25
CA THR A 7 27.69 57.93 -10.93
C THR A 7 29.12 57.63 -11.41
N LEU A 8 30.05 58.60 -11.31
CA LEU A 8 31.47 58.39 -11.67
C LEU A 8 32.31 57.84 -10.51
N PHE A 9 31.79 57.85 -9.28
CA PHE A 9 32.46 57.30 -8.09
C PHE A 9 31.86 55.98 -7.59
N ASP A 10 30.67 55.61 -8.06
CA ASP A 10 30.15 54.24 -7.90
C ASP A 10 30.75 53.34 -8.98
N ASP A 11 32.02 52.96 -8.79
CA ASP A 11 32.62 51.90 -9.57
C ASP A 11 31.86 50.60 -9.25
N THR A 12 30.91 50.20 -10.10
CA THR A 12 30.19 48.92 -9.99
C THR A 12 30.98 47.75 -10.58
N SER A 13 32.26 47.95 -10.91
CA SER A 13 33.09 46.88 -11.43
C SER A 13 33.35 45.80 -10.38
N TRP A 14 33.69 44.60 -10.85
CA TRP A 14 34.07 43.48 -9.98
C TRP A 14 35.21 43.84 -9.01
N ARG A 15 36.06 44.81 -9.37
CA ARG A 15 37.21 45.26 -8.56
C ARG A 15 36.77 46.03 -7.31
N SER A 16 35.76 46.88 -7.44
CA SER A 16 35.15 47.59 -6.31
C SER A 16 34.43 46.64 -5.35
N ARG A 17 33.76 45.61 -5.89
CA ARG A 17 33.06 44.59 -5.08
C ARG A 17 34.00 43.65 -4.32
N ILE A 18 35.15 43.31 -4.90
CA ILE A 18 36.13 42.38 -4.31
C ILE A 18 37.16 43.13 -3.43
N GLY A 19 37.41 44.41 -3.69
CA GLY A 19 38.52 45.18 -3.10
C GLY A 19 38.51 45.33 -1.57
N THR A 20 37.37 45.14 -0.90
CA THR A 20 37.28 45.18 0.57
C THR A 20 37.27 43.78 1.22
N GLY A 21 37.04 42.71 0.45
CA GLY A 21 36.93 41.34 0.95
C GLY A 21 35.83 41.11 2.00
N LYS A 22 34.96 42.11 2.24
CA LYS A 22 33.96 42.10 3.32
C LYS A 22 32.68 41.42 2.84
N GLY A 23 32.32 40.32 3.51
CA GLY A 23 31.03 39.66 3.38
C GLY A 23 30.16 39.85 4.61
N THR A 24 28.87 39.52 4.48
CA THR A 24 27.97 39.44 5.63
C THR A 24 27.16 38.16 5.57
N PHE A 25 26.93 37.53 6.72
CA PHE A 25 26.00 36.42 6.84
C PHE A 25 24.99 36.74 7.94
N ARG A 26 23.70 36.82 7.60
CA ARG A 26 22.65 37.26 8.55
C ARG A 26 23.01 38.55 9.29
N ASN A 27 23.54 39.53 8.57
CA ASN A 27 24.04 40.82 9.07
C ASN A 27 25.30 40.75 9.98
N VAL A 28 25.92 39.60 10.16
CA VAL A 28 27.23 39.47 10.84
C VAL A 28 28.35 39.63 9.82
N PRO A 29 29.24 40.63 9.97
CA PRO A 29 30.33 40.87 9.02
C PRO A 29 31.46 39.85 9.17
N PHE A 30 32.04 39.45 8.05
CA PHE A 30 33.25 38.64 7.98
C PHE A 30 34.14 39.12 6.82
N TYR A 31 35.43 38.77 6.82
CA TYR A 31 36.35 39.12 5.75
C TYR A 31 36.92 37.87 5.09
N ILE A 32 37.10 37.87 3.78
CA ILE A 32 37.69 36.74 3.03
C ILE A 32 39.16 37.04 2.79
N ILE A 33 40.03 36.09 3.11
CA ILE A 33 41.50 36.24 3.00
C ILE A 33 42.11 35.42 1.87
N ASP A 34 41.59 34.22 1.63
CA ASP A 34 42.21 33.24 0.73
C ASP A 34 41.23 32.90 -0.40
N ASP A 35 40.82 31.63 -0.48
CA ASP A 35 40.11 31.08 -1.61
C ASP A 35 38.62 30.89 -1.33
N ALA A 36 37.83 31.05 -2.41
CA ALA A 36 36.45 30.61 -2.47
C ALA A 36 36.34 29.51 -3.53
N THR A 37 35.92 28.32 -3.11
CA THR A 37 35.83 27.13 -3.94
C THR A 37 34.38 26.81 -4.27
N VAL A 38 34.11 26.35 -5.49
CA VAL A 38 32.80 25.84 -5.92
C VAL A 38 32.99 24.42 -6.43
N SER A 39 32.33 23.46 -5.80
CA SER A 39 32.23 22.07 -6.27
C SER A 39 30.85 21.84 -6.88
N GLY A 40 30.79 21.23 -8.05
CA GLY A 40 29.54 20.99 -8.76
C GLY A 40 29.75 20.13 -10.00
N GLY A 41 28.66 19.64 -10.57
CA GLY A 41 28.73 18.74 -11.72
C GLY A 41 27.40 18.05 -11.97
N ARG A 42 27.43 16.96 -12.73
CA ARG A 42 26.27 16.06 -12.92
C ARG A 42 26.57 14.73 -12.25
N ARG A 43 25.57 14.13 -11.62
CA ARG A 43 25.67 12.80 -11.01
C ARG A 43 25.61 11.79 -12.14
N VAL A 44 26.66 10.99 -12.31
CA VAL A 44 26.74 10.00 -13.40
C VAL A 44 26.98 8.62 -12.79
N VAL A 45 26.12 7.66 -13.11
CA VAL A 45 26.29 6.24 -12.78
C VAL A 45 27.07 5.58 -13.90
N ARG A 46 28.07 4.78 -13.55
CA ARG A 46 28.91 4.05 -14.49
C ARG A 46 28.57 2.57 -14.42
N HIS A 47 28.24 1.99 -15.56
CA HIS A 47 28.01 0.56 -15.73
C HIS A 47 29.21 -0.06 -16.45
N GLU A 48 29.98 -0.88 -15.73
CA GLU A 48 31.13 -1.60 -16.25
C GLU A 48 30.82 -3.09 -16.34
N TYR A 49 31.06 -3.69 -17.51
CA TYR A 49 30.77 -5.09 -17.78
C TYR A 49 32.07 -5.90 -17.89
N PRO A 50 32.15 -7.11 -17.30
CA PRO A 50 33.32 -7.97 -17.44
C PRO A 50 33.63 -8.27 -18.91
N LEU A 51 34.93 -8.25 -19.28
CA LEU A 51 35.44 -8.51 -20.63
C LEU A 51 35.02 -7.48 -21.70
N ARG A 52 34.51 -6.31 -21.30
CA ARG A 52 34.28 -5.16 -22.18
C ARG A 52 35.24 -4.03 -21.81
N ASP A 53 35.88 -3.45 -22.82
CA ASP A 53 36.80 -2.32 -22.63
C ASP A 53 36.07 -0.96 -22.61
N ASP A 54 34.76 -0.94 -22.89
CA ASP A 54 33.90 0.25 -22.91
C ASP A 54 32.75 0.16 -21.88
N GLY A 55 32.63 1.18 -21.04
CA GLY A 55 31.56 1.32 -20.04
C GLY A 55 30.43 2.25 -20.48
N GLU A 56 29.22 2.02 -19.98
CA GLU A 56 28.06 2.89 -20.21
C GLU A 56 27.90 3.89 -19.04
N THR A 57 27.55 5.14 -19.36
CA THR A 57 27.32 6.19 -18.36
C THR A 57 25.88 6.68 -18.41
N GLU A 58 25.17 6.58 -17.28
CA GLU A 58 23.81 7.11 -17.13
C GLU A 58 23.83 8.38 -16.28
N ASP A 59 23.22 9.45 -16.78
CA ASP A 59 23.18 10.76 -16.13
C ASP A 59 21.97 10.87 -15.19
N MET A 60 22.23 10.94 -13.88
CA MET A 60 21.24 11.08 -12.81
C MET A 60 20.91 12.55 -12.48
N GLY A 61 21.29 13.49 -13.33
CA GLY A 61 20.93 14.90 -13.20
C GLY A 61 22.00 15.76 -12.51
N LEU A 62 21.67 17.03 -12.28
CA LEU A 62 22.60 18.01 -11.75
C LEU A 62 22.92 17.72 -10.27
N SER A 63 24.21 17.63 -9.92
CA SER A 63 24.64 17.62 -8.53
C SER A 63 24.44 18.99 -7.92
N THR A 64 23.92 19.05 -6.69
CA THR A 64 23.83 20.30 -5.93
C THR A 64 25.21 20.93 -5.85
N ARG A 65 25.30 22.22 -6.15
CA ARG A 65 26.55 22.98 -6.04
C ARG A 65 26.87 23.21 -4.58
N GLU A 66 28.07 22.85 -4.18
CA GLU A 66 28.64 23.08 -2.85
C GLU A 66 29.64 24.22 -2.95
N TYR A 67 29.55 25.17 -2.02
CA TYR A 67 30.41 26.34 -1.96
C TYR A 67 31.20 26.30 -0.65
N SER A 68 32.51 26.52 -0.72
CA SER A 68 33.38 26.59 0.45
C SER A 68 34.20 27.87 0.43
N PHE A 69 34.33 28.54 1.57
CA PHE A 69 35.16 29.75 1.68
C PHE A 69 35.83 29.84 3.06
N THR A 70 36.99 30.51 3.07
CA THR A 70 37.72 30.84 4.29
C THR A 70 37.48 32.30 4.66
N ALA A 71 36.88 32.53 5.82
CA ALA A 71 36.65 33.83 6.39
C ALA A 71 37.49 34.09 7.65
N VAL A 72 37.76 35.36 7.93
CA VAL A 72 38.48 35.82 9.10
C VAL A 72 37.64 36.87 9.84
N VAL A 73 37.64 36.75 11.15
CA VAL A 73 37.15 37.76 12.08
C VAL A 73 38.34 38.26 12.88
N PHE A 74 38.58 39.58 12.88
CA PHE A 74 39.74 40.20 13.51
C PHE A 74 39.36 41.50 14.23
N GLY A 75 40.15 41.88 15.23
CA GLY A 75 40.04 43.14 15.96
C GLY A 75 39.83 42.97 17.47
N ASP A 76 39.72 44.09 18.19
CA ASP A 76 39.63 44.08 19.66
C ASP A 76 38.36 43.39 20.19
N ASN A 77 37.28 43.39 19.39
CA ASN A 77 36.00 42.75 19.71
C ASN A 77 35.84 41.38 19.03
N TYR A 78 36.94 40.68 18.70
CA TYR A 78 36.84 39.45 17.92
C TYR A 78 36.05 38.34 18.64
N PHE A 79 36.10 38.27 19.98
CA PHE A 79 35.34 37.28 20.76
C PHE A 79 33.82 37.43 20.54
N GLU A 80 33.31 38.66 20.61
CA GLU A 80 31.88 38.94 20.42
C GLU A 80 31.43 38.68 18.98
N GLN A 81 32.25 39.09 18.00
CA GLN A 81 31.94 38.88 16.58
C GLN A 81 32.02 37.39 16.19
N ARG A 82 32.98 36.64 16.76
CA ARG A 82 33.09 35.20 16.59
C ARG A 82 31.85 34.48 17.12
N ASP A 83 31.44 34.77 18.35
CA ASP A 83 30.30 34.11 18.98
C ASP A 83 28.98 34.47 18.25
N ALA A 84 28.86 35.71 17.77
CA ALA A 84 27.75 36.13 16.92
C ALA A 84 27.72 35.38 15.57
N LEU A 85 28.88 35.17 14.94
CA LEU A 85 28.97 34.44 13.67
C LEU A 85 28.66 32.95 13.86
N ILE A 86 29.16 32.32 14.92
CA ILE A 86 28.82 30.93 15.29
C ILE A 86 27.30 30.80 15.48
N THR A 87 26.70 31.68 16.28
CA THR A 87 25.26 31.69 16.53
C THR A 87 24.45 31.87 15.23
N ALA A 88 24.95 32.67 14.29
CA ALA A 88 24.30 32.85 13.00
C ALA A 88 24.38 31.59 12.13
N LEU A 89 25.54 30.90 12.11
CA LEU A 89 25.80 29.68 11.35
C LEU A 89 25.02 28.46 11.87
N GLU A 90 24.74 28.39 13.18
CA GLU A 90 24.03 27.26 13.81
C GLU A 90 22.49 27.34 13.75
N LYS A 91 21.93 28.48 13.34
CA LYS A 91 20.48 28.65 13.21
C LYS A 91 19.92 27.81 12.06
N ALA A 92 18.94 26.96 12.36
CA ALA A 92 18.41 25.90 11.47
C ALA A 92 17.81 26.39 10.14
N GLU A 93 17.29 27.61 10.07
CA GLU A 93 16.68 28.15 8.85
C GLU A 93 17.73 28.53 7.79
N PRO A 94 17.37 28.61 6.50
CA PRO A 94 18.18 29.27 5.50
C PRO A 94 18.52 30.72 5.89
N GLY A 95 19.74 31.15 5.57
CA GLY A 95 20.24 32.48 5.88
C GLY A 95 20.71 33.22 4.63
N GLU A 96 20.52 34.54 4.61
CA GLU A 96 21.06 35.38 3.56
C GLU A 96 22.58 35.56 3.79
N ILE A 97 23.36 35.14 2.79
CA ILE A 97 24.78 35.46 2.66
C ILE A 97 24.95 36.54 1.60
N ASP A 98 25.74 37.57 1.91
CA ASP A 98 26.26 38.54 0.94
C ASP A 98 27.76 38.30 0.81
N HIS A 99 28.14 37.57 -0.24
CA HIS A 99 29.51 37.16 -0.49
C HIS A 99 30.15 38.04 -1.58
N PRO A 100 31.36 38.59 -1.40
CA PRO A 100 32.03 39.45 -2.40
C PRO A 100 32.09 38.89 -3.83
N TYR A 101 32.28 37.57 -3.96
CA TYR A 101 32.34 36.88 -5.25
C TYR A 101 30.97 36.40 -5.77
N TYR A 102 30.06 35.98 -4.88
CA TYR A 102 28.81 35.28 -5.25
C TYR A 102 27.57 36.16 -5.15
N GLY A 103 27.69 37.36 -4.56
CA GLY A 103 26.59 38.27 -4.30
C GLY A 103 25.68 37.80 -3.16
N LYS A 104 24.46 38.34 -3.14
CA LYS A 104 23.42 38.01 -2.15
C LYS A 104 22.68 36.75 -2.54
N GLN A 105 22.65 35.76 -1.65
CA GLN A 105 21.97 34.49 -1.87
C GLN A 105 21.40 33.91 -0.57
N GLN A 106 20.28 33.20 -0.67
CA GLN A 106 19.77 32.35 0.41
C GLN A 106 20.51 31.02 0.42
N VAL A 107 21.17 30.70 1.53
CA VAL A 107 22.03 29.53 1.66
C VAL A 107 21.74 28.78 2.95
N GLN A 108 21.93 27.47 2.90
CA GLN A 108 21.96 26.61 4.07
C GLN A 108 23.42 26.26 4.39
N ILE A 109 23.83 26.46 5.63
CA ILE A 109 25.17 26.08 6.10
C ILE A 109 25.18 24.57 6.36
N GLU A 110 26.21 23.89 5.85
CA GLU A 110 26.39 22.44 6.02
C GLU A 110 27.37 22.16 7.15
N THR A 111 28.56 22.75 7.08
CA THR A 111 29.59 22.61 8.12
C THR A 111 30.37 23.92 8.28
N TYR A 112 30.89 24.13 9.49
CA TYR A 112 31.84 25.19 9.75
C TYR A 112 32.95 24.66 10.66
N THR A 113 34.17 25.19 10.50
CA THR A 113 35.28 24.94 11.42
C THR A 113 35.90 26.26 11.82
N VAL A 114 36.28 26.39 13.10
CA VAL A 114 36.92 27.58 13.65
C VAL A 114 38.32 27.24 14.09
N ARG A 115 39.31 28.00 13.61
CA ARG A 115 40.71 27.87 14.00
C ARG A 115 41.19 29.16 14.65
N GLU A 116 41.64 29.03 15.89
CA GLU A 116 42.24 30.10 16.68
C GLU A 116 43.63 29.64 17.15
N SER A 117 44.60 30.56 17.16
CA SER A 117 45.95 30.28 17.63
C SER A 117 46.31 31.23 18.76
N CYS A 118 46.78 30.67 19.88
CA CYS A 118 47.27 31.45 21.03
C CYS A 118 48.51 32.28 20.70
N TYR A 119 49.22 31.97 19.60
CA TYR A 119 50.45 32.66 19.20
C TYR A 119 50.17 33.95 18.43
N THR A 120 49.14 33.94 17.57
CA THR A 120 48.83 35.08 16.70
C THR A 120 47.86 36.05 17.37
N GLY A 121 46.91 35.55 18.16
CA GLY A 121 45.98 36.34 18.98
C GLY A 121 45.06 37.28 18.18
N GLY A 122 43.85 37.56 18.67
CA GLY A 122 42.98 38.58 18.06
C GLY A 122 42.39 38.24 16.68
N VAL A 123 42.47 36.97 16.26
CA VAL A 123 42.02 36.49 14.95
C VAL A 123 41.37 35.11 15.08
N ALA A 124 40.19 34.94 14.48
CA ALA A 124 39.50 33.66 14.31
C ALA A 124 39.30 33.37 12.81
N LEU A 125 39.79 32.22 12.35
CA LEU A 125 39.59 31.77 10.97
C LEU A 125 38.43 30.77 10.91
N PHE A 126 37.51 30.99 9.99
CA PHE A 126 36.35 30.17 9.71
C PHE A 126 36.50 29.52 8.35
N SER A 127 36.40 28.19 8.25
CA SER A 127 36.16 27.51 6.98
C SER A 127 34.70 27.07 6.97
N VAL A 128 33.91 27.64 6.06
CA VAL A 128 32.46 27.42 5.99
C VAL A 128 32.10 26.77 4.66
N THR A 129 31.31 25.70 4.73
CA THR A 129 30.72 25.04 3.56
C THR A 129 29.21 25.23 3.57
N PHE A 130 28.66 25.65 2.43
CA PHE A 130 27.24 25.93 2.28
C PHE A 130 26.70 25.49 0.92
N VAL A 131 25.39 25.27 0.89
CA VAL A 131 24.62 24.92 -0.32
C VAL A 131 23.50 25.94 -0.56
N PRO A 132 23.11 26.20 -1.82
CA PRO A 132 21.93 27.01 -2.13
C PRO A 132 20.67 26.46 -1.45
N ALA A 133 19.91 27.32 -0.78
CA ALA A 133 18.59 26.94 -0.28
C ALA A 133 17.64 26.80 -1.47
N LEU A 134 17.22 25.56 -1.77
CA LEU A 134 16.18 25.28 -2.77
C LEU A 134 14.81 25.32 -2.10
N ASP A 135 13.80 25.88 -2.77
CA ASP A 135 12.41 25.70 -2.39
C ASP A 135 12.08 24.20 -2.43
N ASN A 136 11.68 23.64 -1.28
CA ASN A 136 11.29 22.23 -1.07
C ASN A 136 10.78 21.52 -2.34
N THR A 137 11.69 20.95 -3.12
CA THR A 137 11.39 20.16 -4.33
C THR A 137 11.58 18.67 -4.06
N ALA A 138 11.38 18.24 -2.82
CA ALA A 138 11.07 16.83 -2.59
C ALA A 138 9.73 16.55 -3.30
N PRO A 139 9.58 15.42 -4.02
CA PRO A 139 8.29 15.08 -4.58
C PRO A 139 7.29 14.99 -3.44
N ILE A 140 6.37 15.96 -3.39
CA ILE A 140 5.15 15.84 -2.63
C ILE A 140 4.51 14.60 -3.25
N VAL A 141 4.48 13.49 -2.49
CA VAL A 141 3.62 12.37 -2.85
C VAL A 141 2.24 13.02 -2.93
N ALA A 142 1.74 13.23 -4.16
CA ALA A 142 0.41 13.76 -4.37
C ALA A 142 -0.50 12.91 -3.48
N GLN A 143 -1.16 13.54 -2.51
CA GLN A 143 -2.10 12.84 -1.64
C GLN A 143 -3.04 12.08 -2.58
N GLN A 144 -2.93 10.76 -2.57
CA GLN A 144 -3.82 9.95 -3.37
C GLN A 144 -5.22 10.19 -2.82
N PRO A 145 -6.21 10.54 -3.66
CA PRO A 145 -7.56 10.79 -3.19
C PRO A 145 -8.06 9.56 -2.43
N GLU A 146 -8.47 9.76 -1.17
CA GLU A 146 -9.00 8.67 -0.35
C GLU A 146 -10.31 8.18 -0.95
N LEU A 147 -10.40 6.86 -1.16
CA LEU A 147 -11.61 6.22 -1.64
C LEU A 147 -12.63 6.15 -0.50
N ASN A 148 -13.44 7.19 -0.32
CA ASN A 148 -14.41 7.28 0.78
C ASN A 148 -15.76 6.64 0.42
N GLY A 149 -15.98 5.40 0.86
CA GLY A 149 -17.24 4.68 0.70
C GLY A 149 -18.35 5.07 1.70
N GLU A 150 -18.00 5.74 2.80
CA GLU A 150 -18.96 6.14 3.84
C GLU A 150 -19.83 7.31 3.36
N SER A 151 -19.23 8.34 2.76
CA SER A 151 -19.96 9.48 2.18
C SER A 151 -20.99 9.04 1.13
N LEU A 152 -20.65 8.03 0.30
CA LEU A 152 -21.58 7.45 -0.66
C LEU A 152 -22.75 6.78 0.07
N THR A 153 -22.48 5.99 1.12
CA THR A 153 -23.51 5.33 1.94
C THR A 153 -24.45 6.36 2.58
N ASP A 154 -23.91 7.43 3.15
CA ASP A 154 -24.69 8.51 3.77
C ASP A 154 -25.59 9.23 2.75
N SER A 155 -25.07 9.51 1.55
CA SER A 155 -25.86 10.15 0.48
C SER A 155 -27.05 9.29 0.04
N ILE A 156 -26.83 7.97 -0.08
CA ILE A 156 -27.87 6.98 -0.42
C ILE A 156 -28.94 6.95 0.66
N LEU A 157 -28.55 6.85 1.93
CA LEU A 157 -29.51 6.81 3.05
C LEU A 157 -30.32 8.10 3.15
N ALA A 158 -29.71 9.25 2.87
CA ALA A 158 -30.39 10.53 2.84
C ALA A 158 -31.44 10.63 1.71
N ASP A 159 -31.06 10.31 0.46
CA ASP A 159 -31.96 10.40 -0.70
C ASP A 159 -33.11 9.38 -0.62
N ILE A 160 -32.82 8.15 -0.18
CA ILE A 160 -33.86 7.13 0.04
C ILE A 160 -34.85 7.61 1.10
N THR A 161 -34.36 8.15 2.23
CA THR A 161 -35.24 8.59 3.31
C THR A 161 -36.11 9.76 2.87
N ALA A 162 -35.55 10.71 2.10
CA ALA A 162 -36.30 11.84 1.56
C ALA A 162 -37.40 11.40 0.58
N ASN A 163 -37.12 10.40 -0.25
CA ASN A 163 -38.06 9.96 -1.29
C ASN A 163 -38.95 8.80 -0.82
N TRP A 164 -38.72 8.24 0.38
CA TRP A 164 -39.41 7.03 0.86
C TRP A 164 -40.92 7.14 0.87
N GLU A 165 -41.47 8.29 1.28
CA GLU A 165 -42.93 8.49 1.39
C GLU A 165 -43.64 8.28 0.04
N THR A 166 -43.03 8.76 -1.05
CA THR A 166 -43.56 8.60 -2.41
C THR A 166 -43.69 7.12 -2.82
N PHE A 167 -42.79 6.27 -2.32
CA PHE A 167 -42.81 4.82 -2.55
C PHE A 167 -43.73 4.08 -1.57
N LYS A 168 -43.99 4.63 -0.38
CA LYS A 168 -44.90 4.01 0.59
C LYS A 168 -46.37 4.20 0.21
N ASP A 169 -46.77 5.40 -0.20
CA ASP A 169 -48.17 5.76 -0.48
C ASP A 169 -48.71 5.10 -1.75
N THR A 170 -47.83 4.78 -2.69
CA THR A 170 -48.18 4.08 -3.92
C THR A 170 -48.51 2.61 -3.70
N VAL A 171 -48.05 2.01 -2.60
CA VAL A 171 -48.19 0.57 -2.34
C VAL A 171 -49.20 0.28 -1.22
N ASN A 172 -50.46 0.10 -1.61
CA ASN A 172 -51.57 -0.27 -0.71
C ASN A 172 -51.51 -1.72 -0.18
N GLN A 173 -50.58 -2.54 -0.66
CA GLN A 173 -50.48 -3.96 -0.30
C GLN A 173 -49.27 -4.23 0.62
N ALA A 174 -49.47 -4.11 1.93
CA ALA A 174 -48.40 -4.28 2.92
C ALA A 174 -47.66 -5.63 2.80
N THR A 175 -48.36 -6.72 2.49
CA THR A 175 -47.77 -8.06 2.34
C THR A 175 -46.83 -8.17 1.13
N GLU A 176 -47.22 -7.62 -0.02
CA GLU A 176 -46.40 -7.70 -1.23
C GLU A 176 -45.09 -6.90 -1.11
N ARG A 177 -45.13 -5.78 -0.38
CA ARG A 177 -43.95 -4.98 -0.05
C ARG A 177 -42.95 -5.74 0.83
N LEU A 178 -43.48 -6.43 1.83
CA LEU A 178 -42.66 -7.24 2.73
C LEU A 178 -41.99 -8.37 1.94
N ASN A 179 -42.73 -9.04 1.06
CA ASN A 179 -42.18 -10.10 0.20
C ASN A 179 -41.08 -9.58 -0.72
N ALA A 180 -41.23 -8.38 -1.29
CA ALA A 180 -40.23 -7.73 -2.13
C ALA A 180 -38.88 -7.54 -1.40
N ILE A 181 -38.93 -6.96 -0.20
CA ILE A 181 -37.72 -6.76 0.63
C ILE A 181 -37.19 -8.10 1.13
N GLU A 182 -38.08 -9.02 1.54
CA GLU A 182 -37.69 -10.35 2.02
C GLU A 182 -36.92 -11.13 0.95
N ASN A 183 -37.31 -11.03 -0.32
CA ASN A 183 -36.59 -11.66 -1.42
C ASN A 183 -35.15 -11.15 -1.53
N THR A 184 -34.93 -9.83 -1.43
CA THR A 184 -33.59 -9.25 -1.43
C THR A 184 -32.78 -9.69 -0.21
N ILE A 185 -33.38 -9.68 0.99
CA ILE A 185 -32.73 -10.19 2.21
C ILE A 185 -32.37 -11.66 2.06
N ASN A 186 -33.26 -12.49 1.51
CA ASN A 186 -33.00 -13.91 1.27
C ASN A 186 -31.83 -14.11 0.28
N THR A 187 -31.73 -13.28 -0.76
CA THR A 187 -30.57 -13.30 -1.67
C THR A 187 -29.28 -12.96 -0.94
N ILE A 188 -29.30 -11.94 -0.06
CA ILE A 188 -28.12 -11.58 0.76
C ILE A 188 -27.77 -12.72 1.73
N VAL A 189 -28.76 -13.32 2.39
CA VAL A 189 -28.58 -14.51 3.24
C VAL A 189 -27.92 -15.66 2.48
N ASN A 190 -28.33 -15.90 1.23
CA ASN A 190 -27.71 -16.92 0.38
C ASN A 190 -26.27 -16.55 -0.03
N GLY A 191 -25.98 -15.26 -0.19
CA GLY A 191 -24.62 -14.74 -0.33
C GLY A 191 -23.76 -15.02 0.91
N ILE A 192 -24.27 -14.72 2.10
CA ILE A 192 -23.58 -14.98 3.38
C ILE A 192 -23.33 -16.47 3.57
N ARG A 193 -24.31 -17.32 3.25
CA ARG A 193 -24.17 -18.78 3.31
C ARG A 193 -23.15 -19.34 2.31
N SER A 194 -22.75 -18.56 1.30
CA SER A 194 -21.68 -18.95 0.38
C SER A 194 -20.28 -18.64 0.92
N LEU A 195 -20.18 -17.92 2.04
CA LEU A 195 -18.93 -17.68 2.74
C LEU A 195 -18.47 -18.95 3.49
N PRO A 196 -17.18 -19.04 3.84
CA PRO A 196 -16.65 -20.17 4.60
C PRO A 196 -17.26 -20.20 6.00
N ALA A 197 -17.54 -21.39 6.52
CA ALA A 197 -18.11 -21.56 7.84
C ALA A 197 -17.09 -21.22 8.94
N ASN A 198 -17.04 -19.93 9.31
CA ASN A 198 -16.24 -19.39 10.41
C ASN A 198 -17.15 -18.65 11.42
N SER A 199 -16.57 -18.20 12.54
CA SER A 199 -17.31 -17.48 13.59
C SER A 199 -17.97 -16.20 13.08
N GLY A 200 -17.32 -15.45 12.18
CA GLY A 200 -17.85 -14.23 11.58
C GLY A 200 -19.08 -14.48 10.70
N MET A 201 -19.09 -15.56 9.91
CA MET A 201 -20.23 -15.93 9.07
C MET A 201 -21.48 -16.21 9.92
N ASN A 202 -21.33 -16.90 11.05
CA ASN A 202 -22.46 -17.20 11.94
C ASN A 202 -23.04 -15.94 12.58
N GLN A 203 -22.20 -14.97 12.95
CA GLN A 203 -22.65 -13.66 13.45
C GLN A 203 -23.41 -12.89 12.38
N LEU A 204 -22.86 -12.84 11.17
CA LEU A 204 -23.45 -12.17 10.02
C LEU A 204 -24.80 -12.78 9.62
N LEU A 205 -24.87 -14.12 9.61
CA LEU A 205 -26.12 -14.85 9.37
C LEU A 205 -27.15 -14.58 10.48
N GLY A 206 -26.71 -14.49 11.74
CA GLY A 206 -27.57 -14.09 12.86
C GLY A 206 -28.16 -12.69 12.66
N ALA A 207 -27.33 -11.72 12.26
CA ALA A 207 -27.78 -10.36 11.94
C ALA A 207 -28.77 -10.35 10.77
N ALA A 208 -28.50 -11.10 9.69
CA ALA A 208 -29.40 -11.21 8.54
C ALA A 208 -30.77 -11.80 8.90
N LEU A 209 -30.78 -12.86 9.73
CA LEU A 209 -32.01 -13.49 10.20
C LEU A 209 -32.78 -12.58 11.18
N GLY A 210 -32.05 -11.82 12.00
CA GLY A 210 -32.62 -10.77 12.85
C GLY A 210 -33.31 -9.67 12.04
N LEU A 211 -32.64 -9.17 11.00
CA LEU A 211 -33.19 -8.21 10.04
C LEU A 211 -34.48 -8.73 9.40
N LYS A 212 -34.48 -9.99 8.97
CA LYS A 212 -35.68 -10.65 8.41
C LYS A 212 -36.83 -10.67 9.43
N GLY A 213 -36.56 -10.96 10.69
CA GLY A 213 -37.58 -10.93 11.76
C GLY A 213 -38.09 -9.53 12.09
N ALA A 214 -37.22 -8.51 11.98
CA ALA A 214 -37.53 -7.11 12.29
C ALA A 214 -38.14 -6.34 11.10
N LEU A 215 -38.18 -6.94 9.90
CA LEU A 215 -38.59 -6.29 8.65
C LEU A 215 -39.95 -5.57 8.75
N LYS A 216 -40.91 -6.18 9.43
CA LYS A 216 -42.26 -5.61 9.63
C LYS A 216 -42.23 -4.25 10.35
N ASN A 217 -41.27 -4.04 11.25
CA ASN A 217 -41.11 -2.78 11.96
C ASN A 217 -40.20 -1.81 11.18
N LEU A 218 -39.14 -2.34 10.56
CA LEU A 218 -38.14 -1.54 9.85
C LEU A 218 -38.61 -0.98 8.52
N ILE A 219 -39.69 -1.51 7.92
CA ILE A 219 -40.27 -0.94 6.69
C ILE A 219 -40.74 0.52 6.87
N ASN A 220 -41.03 0.92 8.11
CA ASN A 220 -41.39 2.29 8.46
C ASN A 220 -40.17 3.16 8.84
N ALA A 221 -38.98 2.57 8.92
CA ALA A 221 -37.72 3.21 9.26
C ALA A 221 -36.66 2.93 8.16
N PRO A 222 -36.79 3.55 6.96
CA PRO A 222 -35.96 3.22 5.79
C PRO A 222 -34.46 3.37 6.05
N ALA A 223 -34.03 4.44 6.75
CA ALA A 223 -32.62 4.65 7.08
C ALA A 223 -32.02 3.46 7.86
N GLN A 224 -32.77 2.93 8.84
CA GLN A 224 -32.31 1.78 9.63
C GLN A 224 -32.30 0.48 8.82
N LEU A 225 -33.34 0.27 7.99
CA LEU A 225 -33.44 -0.88 7.11
C LEU A 225 -32.24 -0.95 6.15
N PHE A 226 -32.00 0.12 5.40
CA PHE A 226 -30.93 0.17 4.42
C PHE A 226 -29.54 0.28 5.04
N GLY A 227 -29.42 0.91 6.21
CA GLY A 227 -28.18 0.87 7.00
C GLY A 227 -27.81 -0.56 7.38
N THR A 228 -28.77 -1.34 7.89
CA THR A 228 -28.51 -2.75 8.23
C THR A 228 -28.20 -3.60 6.99
N ILE A 229 -28.82 -3.31 5.84
CA ILE A 229 -28.48 -3.97 4.57
C ILE A 229 -27.04 -3.62 4.15
N SER A 230 -26.64 -2.36 4.25
CA SER A 230 -25.27 -1.92 3.97
C SER A 230 -24.28 -2.63 4.90
N ASP A 231 -24.52 -2.63 6.21
CA ASP A 231 -23.67 -3.30 7.20
C ASP A 231 -23.54 -4.80 6.93
N LEU A 232 -24.63 -5.43 6.50
CA LEU A 232 -24.63 -6.83 6.13
C LEU A 232 -23.73 -7.13 4.93
N ILE A 233 -23.74 -6.24 3.93
CA ILE A 233 -22.93 -6.33 2.71
C ILE A 233 -21.46 -6.01 3.03
N SER A 234 -21.18 -4.97 3.82
CA SER A 234 -19.83 -4.69 4.33
C SER A 234 -19.28 -5.85 5.14
N GLY A 235 -20.10 -6.46 6.00
CA GLY A 235 -19.73 -7.64 6.77
C GLY A 235 -19.38 -8.85 5.90
N MET A 236 -19.98 -9.00 4.71
CA MET A 236 -19.57 -10.03 3.75
C MET A 236 -18.14 -9.81 3.23
N ALA A 237 -17.73 -8.54 3.08
CA ALA A 237 -16.38 -8.17 2.67
C ALA A 237 -15.34 -8.38 3.79
N GLU A 238 -15.73 -8.18 5.05
CA GLU A 238 -14.82 -8.26 6.20
C GLU A 238 -14.58 -9.70 6.71
N VAL A 239 -15.57 -10.58 6.59
CA VAL A 239 -15.55 -11.91 7.25
C VAL A 239 -14.70 -12.95 6.51
N ALA A 240 -14.37 -12.72 5.23
CA ALA A 240 -13.68 -13.67 4.37
C ALA A 240 -12.46 -13.04 3.66
N THR A 241 -11.64 -13.88 3.02
CA THR A 241 -10.56 -13.36 2.16
C THR A 241 -11.14 -12.60 0.97
N PRO A 242 -10.43 -11.59 0.42
CA PRO A 242 -10.96 -10.74 -0.66
C PRO A 242 -11.58 -11.51 -1.83
N ASP A 243 -11.00 -12.65 -2.22
CA ASP A 243 -11.48 -13.51 -3.30
C ASP A 243 -12.84 -14.16 -3.03
N ILE A 244 -13.00 -14.66 -1.81
CA ILE A 244 -14.21 -15.37 -1.40
C ILE A 244 -15.33 -14.34 -1.19
N ALA A 245 -15.02 -13.22 -0.54
CA ALA A 245 -15.90 -12.08 -0.40
C ALA A 245 -16.38 -11.55 -1.77
N HIS A 246 -15.45 -11.30 -2.70
CA HIS A 246 -15.76 -10.82 -4.04
C HIS A 246 -16.70 -11.77 -4.79
N ARG A 247 -16.45 -13.10 -4.73
CA ARG A 247 -17.35 -14.10 -5.34
C ARG A 247 -18.73 -14.12 -4.69
N ALA A 248 -18.80 -14.05 -3.36
CA ALA A 248 -20.05 -14.03 -2.62
C ALA A 248 -20.88 -12.80 -2.98
N LEU A 249 -20.25 -11.61 -3.00
CA LEU A 249 -20.88 -10.35 -3.40
C LEU A 249 -21.36 -10.37 -4.85
N ARG A 250 -20.55 -10.88 -5.80
CA ARG A 250 -21.00 -11.04 -7.19
C ARG A 250 -22.18 -11.99 -7.34
N LYS A 251 -22.19 -13.09 -6.59
CA LYS A 251 -23.32 -14.02 -6.57
C LYS A 251 -24.57 -13.37 -5.99
N THR A 252 -24.43 -12.55 -4.95
CA THR A 252 -25.55 -11.76 -4.41
C THR A 252 -26.05 -10.76 -5.45
N SER A 253 -25.15 -10.02 -6.11
CA SER A 253 -25.50 -9.06 -7.16
C SER A 253 -26.29 -9.71 -8.31
N SER A 254 -25.79 -10.82 -8.85
CA SER A 254 -26.48 -11.55 -9.93
C SER A 254 -27.81 -12.14 -9.45
N GLY A 255 -27.86 -12.60 -8.19
CA GLY A 255 -29.08 -13.05 -7.55
C GLY A 255 -30.14 -11.95 -7.41
N ILE A 256 -29.73 -10.69 -7.21
CA ILE A 256 -30.64 -9.53 -7.15
C ILE A 256 -31.10 -9.12 -8.56
N GLN A 257 -30.17 -9.06 -9.52
CA GLN A 257 -30.47 -8.70 -10.91
C GLN A 257 -31.42 -9.69 -11.60
N SER A 258 -31.38 -10.97 -11.21
CA SER A 258 -32.25 -12.03 -11.74
C SER A 258 -33.61 -12.14 -11.07
N GLN A 259 -33.93 -11.30 -10.07
CA GLN A 259 -35.22 -11.33 -9.39
C GLN A 259 -36.35 -10.91 -10.33
N PHE A 260 -37.45 -11.67 -10.31
CA PHE A 260 -38.67 -11.30 -11.02
C PHE A 260 -39.27 -10.04 -10.42
N ARG A 261 -39.54 -9.04 -11.26
CA ARG A 261 -40.32 -7.86 -10.86
C ARG A 261 -41.78 -8.28 -10.68
N SER A 262 -42.43 -7.74 -9.65
CA SER A 262 -43.86 -7.95 -9.44
C SER A 262 -44.68 -7.42 -10.62
N ASN A 263 -45.81 -8.05 -10.92
CA ASN A 263 -46.76 -7.57 -11.92
C ASN A 263 -47.56 -6.34 -11.43
N VAL A 264 -47.47 -6.01 -10.15
CA VAL A 264 -48.11 -4.82 -9.56
C VAL A 264 -47.16 -3.63 -9.70
N PRO A 265 -47.52 -2.55 -10.44
CA PRO A 265 -46.61 -1.46 -10.76
C PRO A 265 -45.96 -0.80 -9.54
N ALA A 266 -46.73 -0.56 -8.49
CA ALA A 266 -46.22 0.07 -7.27
C ALA A 266 -45.20 -0.81 -6.54
N VAL A 267 -45.44 -2.12 -6.47
CA VAL A 267 -44.49 -3.08 -5.87
C VAL A 267 -43.25 -3.23 -6.75
N ALA A 268 -43.40 -3.17 -8.08
CA ALA A 268 -42.28 -3.19 -9.01
C ALA A 268 -41.35 -1.97 -8.83
N GLN A 269 -41.93 -0.79 -8.60
CA GLN A 269 -41.16 0.43 -8.32
C GLN A 269 -40.40 0.32 -6.99
N LEU A 270 -41.05 -0.19 -5.94
CA LEU A 270 -40.39 -0.45 -4.66
C LEU A 270 -39.25 -1.48 -4.80
N GLN A 271 -39.48 -2.58 -5.54
CA GLN A 271 -38.45 -3.58 -5.81
C GLN A 271 -37.26 -2.96 -6.55
N HIS A 272 -37.51 -2.08 -7.52
CA HIS A 272 -36.46 -1.38 -8.24
C HIS A 272 -35.61 -0.52 -7.29
N VAL A 273 -36.23 0.29 -6.44
CA VAL A 273 -35.56 1.10 -5.41
C VAL A 273 -34.67 0.22 -4.51
N ILE A 274 -35.20 -0.89 -4.02
CA ILE A 274 -34.46 -1.82 -3.14
C ILE A 274 -33.28 -2.45 -3.89
N ASN A 275 -33.50 -2.92 -5.12
CA ASN A 275 -32.49 -3.61 -5.91
C ASN A 275 -31.37 -2.67 -6.34
N THR A 276 -31.70 -1.45 -6.78
CA THR A 276 -30.74 -0.41 -7.14
C THR A 276 -29.91 -0.01 -5.92
N THR A 277 -30.55 0.26 -4.77
CA THR A 277 -29.84 0.59 -3.52
C THR A 277 -28.86 -0.51 -3.10
N THR A 278 -29.33 -1.76 -3.08
CA THR A 278 -28.52 -2.91 -2.69
C THR A 278 -27.39 -3.14 -3.70
N GLY A 279 -27.66 -2.91 -4.99
CA GLY A 279 -26.67 -2.96 -6.06
C GLY A 279 -25.55 -1.93 -5.87
N ILE A 280 -25.88 -0.71 -5.43
CA ILE A 280 -24.87 0.31 -5.13
C ILE A 280 -23.97 -0.12 -3.97
N PHE A 281 -24.54 -0.62 -2.86
CA PHE A 281 -23.74 -1.11 -1.73
C PHE A 281 -22.79 -2.24 -2.15
N ILE A 282 -23.27 -3.19 -2.96
CA ILE A 282 -22.43 -4.28 -3.47
C ILE A 282 -21.35 -3.76 -4.42
N ALA A 283 -21.69 -2.88 -5.36
CA ALA A 283 -20.73 -2.31 -6.31
C ALA A 283 -19.62 -1.53 -5.60
N LYS A 284 -19.98 -0.75 -4.57
CA LYS A 284 -19.04 -0.06 -3.68
C LYS A 284 -18.06 -1.03 -3.02
N GLU A 285 -18.56 -2.09 -2.36
CA GLU A 285 -17.69 -3.08 -1.68
C GLU A 285 -16.81 -3.85 -2.68
N LEU A 286 -17.35 -4.20 -3.85
CA LEU A 286 -16.57 -4.83 -4.92
C LEU A 286 -15.43 -3.92 -5.41
N ALA A 287 -15.69 -2.63 -5.58
CA ALA A 287 -14.68 -1.66 -5.98
C ALA A 287 -13.55 -1.53 -4.96
N ILE A 288 -13.90 -1.46 -3.66
CA ILE A 288 -12.94 -1.42 -2.54
C ILE A 288 -12.09 -2.70 -2.51
N LEU A 289 -12.73 -3.88 -2.57
CA LEU A 289 -12.03 -5.16 -2.54
C LEU A 289 -11.04 -5.31 -3.71
N ASN A 290 -11.46 -4.92 -4.91
CA ASN A 290 -10.60 -4.99 -6.09
C ASN A 290 -9.41 -4.03 -5.98
N LEU A 291 -9.64 -2.80 -5.52
CA LEU A 291 -8.52 -1.86 -5.32
C LEU A 291 -7.53 -2.38 -4.26
N ASN A 292 -8.02 -2.88 -3.13
CA ASN A 292 -7.19 -3.43 -2.06
C ASN A 292 -6.40 -4.65 -2.54
N ALA A 293 -7.01 -5.52 -3.34
CA ALA A 293 -6.33 -6.66 -3.94
C ALA A 293 -5.24 -6.23 -4.92
N ALA A 294 -5.52 -5.28 -5.82
CA ALA A 294 -4.53 -4.74 -6.75
C ALA A 294 -3.35 -4.13 -5.99
N ALA A 295 -3.62 -3.37 -4.93
CA ALA A 295 -2.59 -2.71 -4.12
C ALA A 295 -1.74 -3.73 -3.35
N ALA A 296 -2.35 -4.79 -2.82
CA ALA A 296 -1.62 -5.88 -2.16
C ALA A 296 -0.66 -6.58 -3.13
N THR A 297 -1.13 -6.87 -4.35
CA THR A 297 -0.29 -7.49 -5.39
C THR A 297 0.85 -6.56 -5.80
N ALA A 298 0.58 -5.28 -6.05
CA ALA A 298 1.62 -4.30 -6.40
C ALA A 298 2.72 -4.18 -5.33
N ARG A 299 2.35 -4.13 -4.04
CA ARG A 299 3.32 -4.11 -2.93
C ARG A 299 4.18 -5.37 -2.87
N SER A 300 3.60 -6.54 -3.14
CA SER A 300 4.33 -7.81 -3.12
C SER A 300 5.44 -7.85 -4.18
N GLN A 301 5.26 -7.15 -5.31
CA GLN A 301 6.28 -7.06 -6.37
C GLN A 301 7.41 -6.10 -6.04
N GLN A 302 7.11 -4.97 -5.39
CA GLN A 302 8.12 -3.99 -4.99
C GLN A 302 9.11 -4.53 -3.94
N LEU A 303 8.69 -5.51 -3.14
CA LEU A 303 9.54 -6.18 -2.16
C LEU A 303 10.44 -7.26 -2.77
N ALA A 304 10.32 -7.55 -4.08
CA ALA A 304 11.06 -8.59 -4.78
C ALA A 304 12.46 -8.23 -5.36
N PRO A 305 13.18 -7.15 -4.99
CA PRO A 305 14.58 -7.02 -5.35
C PRO A 305 15.50 -7.11 -4.12
N ALA A 306 15.87 -8.32 -3.68
CA ALA A 306 17.16 -8.57 -3.02
C ALA A 306 17.43 -10.08 -2.84
N LEU A 307 18.68 -10.47 -3.12
CA LEU A 307 19.35 -11.74 -2.79
C LEU A 307 19.34 -12.87 -3.83
N THR A 308 19.84 -12.60 -5.03
CA THR A 308 20.70 -13.58 -5.73
C THR A 308 22.16 -13.26 -5.44
N ARG A 309 22.62 -13.55 -4.22
CA ARG A 309 24.04 -13.83 -3.99
C ARG A 309 24.19 -15.34 -4.10
N ALA A 310 24.84 -15.78 -5.16
CA ALA A 310 25.27 -17.16 -5.33
C ALA A 310 26.03 -17.62 -4.07
N LEU A 311 25.56 -18.68 -3.42
CA LEU A 311 26.29 -19.38 -2.37
C LEU A 311 27.49 -20.10 -2.99
N SER A 312 28.56 -19.36 -3.29
CA SER A 312 29.88 -19.94 -3.55
C SER A 312 30.61 -20.17 -2.23
N GLN A 313 30.16 -21.16 -1.46
CA GLN A 313 30.99 -21.81 -0.42
C GLN A 313 30.75 -23.32 -0.46
N ARG A 314 31.28 -23.99 -1.50
CA ARG A 314 31.59 -25.41 -1.46
C ARG A 314 32.84 -25.59 -0.58
N GLY A 315 32.63 -25.75 0.72
CA GLY A 315 33.61 -26.35 1.62
C GLY A 315 33.39 -27.86 1.65
N PHE A 316 34.34 -28.63 1.13
CA PHE A 316 34.40 -30.09 1.20
C PHE A 316 34.35 -30.59 2.65
N ILE A 317 33.55 -31.64 2.92
CA ILE A 317 33.74 -32.53 4.07
C ILE A 317 33.64 -33.98 3.57
N PRO A 318 34.63 -34.85 3.83
CA PRO A 318 34.72 -36.18 3.24
C PRO A 318 33.78 -37.19 3.89
N LEU A 319 33.30 -38.16 3.11
CA LEU A 319 32.59 -39.34 3.57
C LEU A 319 33.50 -40.24 4.40
N GLN A 320 33.16 -40.47 5.68
CA GLN A 320 33.68 -41.61 6.44
C GLN A 320 32.56 -42.47 7.02
N SER A 321 32.86 -43.76 6.99
CA SER A 321 32.02 -44.96 7.07
C SER A 321 30.97 -45.02 8.16
N VAL A 322 29.78 -45.45 7.74
CA VAL A 322 28.77 -46.15 8.53
C VAL A 322 29.41 -47.40 9.17
N ASN A 323 29.39 -47.48 10.50
CA ASN A 323 29.41 -48.76 11.22
C ASN A 323 28.89 -48.61 12.66
N GLY A 324 27.74 -49.25 12.93
CA GLY A 324 27.56 -50.05 14.15
C GLY A 324 26.85 -49.45 15.37
N VAL A 325 25.65 -50.00 15.60
CA VAL A 325 25.08 -50.40 16.91
C VAL A 325 24.23 -49.38 17.69
N LEU A 326 22.93 -49.71 17.72
CA LEU A 326 21.88 -49.28 18.64
C LEU A 326 22.30 -49.45 20.11
N GLN A 327 22.22 -48.39 20.91
CA GLN A 327 21.86 -48.45 22.34
C GLN A 327 21.53 -47.05 22.88
N ALA A 328 20.25 -46.82 23.16
CA ALA A 328 19.77 -45.63 23.86
C ALA A 328 20.00 -45.77 25.38
N ARG A 329 20.78 -44.85 25.96
CA ARG A 329 20.85 -44.63 27.41
C ARG A 329 20.40 -43.20 27.71
N GLY A 330 19.40 -43.10 28.59
CA GLY A 330 18.79 -41.84 29.02
C GLY A 330 19.73 -40.95 29.84
N THR A 331 19.46 -39.65 29.76
CA THR A 331 20.13 -38.62 30.58
C THR A 331 19.12 -38.03 31.55
N PHE A 332 19.46 -38.14 32.83
CA PHE A 332 18.78 -37.60 34.02
C PHE A 332 19.05 -36.09 34.14
N ILE A 333 18.08 -35.30 34.61
CA ILE A 333 18.30 -33.95 35.17
C ILE A 333 17.56 -33.86 36.52
N PRO A 334 18.23 -33.55 37.64
CA PRO A 334 17.57 -33.37 38.94
C PRO A 334 16.85 -32.00 39.04
N GLY A 335 15.63 -31.99 39.57
CA GLY A 335 14.79 -30.80 39.72
C GLY A 335 15.19 -29.91 40.90
N ILE A 336 15.15 -28.60 40.68
CA ILE A 336 15.33 -27.54 41.69
C ILE A 336 13.97 -27.27 42.36
N PRO A 337 13.89 -26.98 43.67
CA PRO A 337 12.63 -26.66 44.34
C PRO A 337 11.99 -25.38 43.77
N GLY A 338 10.69 -25.43 43.45
CA GLY A 338 9.91 -24.28 42.98
C GLY A 338 9.49 -24.31 41.50
N THR A 339 9.69 -25.42 40.78
CA THR A 339 9.31 -25.52 39.37
C THR A 339 7.81 -25.76 39.18
N THR A 340 7.13 -24.83 38.49
CA THR A 340 5.75 -24.97 38.02
C THR A 340 5.69 -25.98 36.86
N VAL A 341 4.85 -27.01 36.98
CA VAL A 341 4.60 -27.98 35.89
C VAL A 341 3.63 -27.37 34.87
N ILE A 342 3.93 -27.51 33.58
CA ILE A 342 3.16 -26.94 32.46
C ILE A 342 2.01 -27.89 32.08
N PRO A 343 0.80 -27.40 31.74
CA PRO A 343 -0.35 -28.23 31.41
C PRO A 343 -0.14 -29.20 30.23
N GLY A 344 -0.69 -30.43 30.32
CA GLY A 344 -0.69 -31.43 29.23
C GLY A 344 0.22 -32.64 29.42
N THR A 345 0.98 -32.73 30.52
CA THR A 345 1.83 -33.90 30.80
C THR A 345 0.99 -35.11 31.23
N THR A 346 1.00 -36.19 30.45
CA THR A 346 0.51 -37.50 30.89
C THR A 346 1.46 -38.05 31.95
N ILE A 347 0.96 -38.28 33.16
CA ILE A 347 1.72 -38.93 34.22
C ILE A 347 1.54 -40.45 34.06
N THR A 348 2.64 -41.18 33.88
CA THR A 348 2.63 -42.63 33.72
C THR A 348 2.14 -43.31 35.01
N PRO A 349 1.35 -44.40 34.93
CA PRO A 349 0.95 -45.16 36.13
C PRO A 349 2.18 -45.56 36.96
N GLY A 350 2.21 -45.19 38.25
CA GLY A 350 3.27 -45.56 39.20
C GLY A 350 4.06 -44.40 39.83
N THR A 351 3.78 -43.14 39.50
CA THR A 351 4.48 -41.97 40.08
C THR A 351 3.81 -41.46 41.35
N THR A 352 4.59 -41.24 42.42
CA THR A 352 4.10 -40.63 43.67
C THR A 352 4.11 -39.10 43.57
N VAL A 353 2.95 -38.47 43.76
CA VAL A 353 2.82 -37.01 43.90
C VAL A 353 2.80 -36.67 45.39
N THR A 354 3.64 -35.74 45.84
CA THR A 354 3.73 -35.34 47.25
C THR A 354 2.50 -34.52 47.68
N PRO A 355 2.00 -34.65 48.93
CA PRO A 355 0.84 -33.90 49.40
C PRO A 355 1.03 -32.37 49.31
N GLY A 356 0.05 -31.64 48.77
CA GLY A 356 0.00 -30.17 48.78
C GLY A 356 -0.13 -29.47 47.40
N THR A 357 -0.38 -30.18 46.31
CA THR A 357 -0.51 -29.58 44.97
C THR A 357 -1.97 -29.33 44.58
N THR A 358 -2.28 -28.14 44.03
CA THR A 358 -3.62 -27.75 43.53
C THR A 358 -3.58 -27.55 42.01
N VAL A 359 -4.59 -28.04 41.28
CA VAL A 359 -4.71 -27.98 39.80
C VAL A 359 -5.98 -27.22 39.41
N THR A 360 -5.94 -26.34 38.41
CA THR A 360 -7.10 -25.56 37.90
C THR A 360 -7.06 -25.46 36.35
N PRO A 361 -8.18 -25.45 35.60
CA PRO A 361 -8.18 -25.76 34.16
C PRO A 361 -8.32 -24.55 33.19
N GLY A 362 -7.66 -24.60 32.01
CA GLY A 362 -7.98 -23.73 30.85
C GLY A 362 -7.01 -23.72 29.64
N VAL A 363 -7.55 -24.07 28.47
CA VAL A 363 -7.19 -23.79 27.04
C VAL A 363 -5.88 -24.33 26.43
N ALA A 364 -6.02 -24.99 25.26
CA ALA A 364 -4.97 -25.65 24.47
C ALA A 364 -4.34 -24.72 23.40
N ALA A 365 -3.03 -24.86 23.20
CA ALA A 365 -2.32 -24.41 21.99
C ALA A 365 -1.31 -25.49 21.56
N MET A 366 -1.36 -25.88 20.28
CA MET A 366 -0.56 -26.94 19.65
C MET A 366 0.80 -26.41 19.16
N THR A 367 1.91 -27.07 19.54
CA THR A 367 3.20 -27.17 18.83
C THR A 367 3.82 -28.52 19.30
N SER A 368 4.51 -29.40 18.58
CA SER A 368 5.47 -29.34 17.46
C SER A 368 5.67 -30.79 16.93
N GLY A 369 6.27 -30.98 15.74
CA GLY A 369 6.79 -32.30 15.34
C GLY A 369 7.38 -32.39 13.92
N ILE A 370 8.71 -32.27 13.84
CA ILE A 370 9.55 -32.36 12.63
C ILE A 370 9.59 -33.80 12.09
N THR A 371 9.35 -33.97 10.79
CA THR A 371 9.64 -35.18 9.98
C THR A 371 10.25 -34.76 8.63
N PRO A 372 11.00 -35.64 7.94
CA PRO A 372 12.03 -35.23 6.97
C PRO A 372 11.47 -34.68 5.67
N PHE A 373 12.30 -33.83 5.08
CA PHE A 373 12.12 -32.97 3.92
C PHE A 373 11.44 -33.62 2.70
N ILE A 374 10.13 -33.38 2.57
CA ILE A 374 9.41 -33.20 1.30
C ILE A 374 8.47 -32.00 1.53
N PRO A 375 8.81 -30.76 1.14
CA PRO A 375 7.87 -29.65 1.26
C PRO A 375 6.92 -29.65 0.06
N GLU A 376 5.94 -30.56 0.06
CA GLU A 376 4.74 -30.41 -0.76
C GLU A 376 3.51 -30.86 0.04
N LEU A 377 3.11 -30.02 0.99
CA LEU A 377 1.77 -30.03 1.57
C LEU A 377 1.32 -28.60 1.77
N ALA A 378 0.48 -28.15 0.83
CA ALA A 378 -0.53 -27.11 0.98
C ALA A 378 -0.10 -25.90 1.83
N GLN A 379 0.74 -25.03 1.26
CA GLN A 379 0.44 -23.62 1.48
C GLN A 379 -1.02 -23.45 1.04
N ASN A 380 -1.87 -23.00 1.96
CA ASN A 380 -3.12 -22.38 1.63
C ASN A 380 -2.74 -21.25 0.67
N THR A 381 -2.67 -21.55 -0.62
CA THR A 381 -2.20 -20.65 -1.65
C THR A 381 -3.31 -19.63 -1.70
N LEU A 382 -3.14 -18.53 -0.98
CA LEU A 382 -4.00 -17.37 -1.09
C LEU A 382 -3.94 -17.02 -2.57
N ILE A 383 -5.00 -17.38 -3.30
CA ILE A 383 -5.16 -17.07 -4.70
C ILE A 383 -5.42 -15.57 -4.68
N PRO A 384 -4.52 -14.73 -5.21
CA PRO A 384 -4.79 -13.30 -5.24
C PRO A 384 -5.91 -12.99 -6.25
N LEU A 385 -6.80 -12.08 -5.86
CA LEU A 385 -7.94 -11.66 -6.68
C LEU A 385 -7.51 -10.97 -7.98
N ILE A 386 -6.39 -10.26 -7.93
CA ILE A 386 -5.80 -9.53 -9.05
C ILE A 386 -4.32 -9.87 -9.12
N GLU A 387 -3.87 -10.36 -10.28
CA GLU A 387 -2.48 -10.78 -10.49
C GLU A 387 -1.74 -9.90 -11.48
N THR A 388 -2.43 -9.28 -12.44
CA THR A 388 -1.85 -8.61 -13.60
C THR A 388 -2.60 -7.33 -13.98
N VAL A 389 -1.96 -6.52 -14.84
CA VAL A 389 -2.60 -5.35 -15.46
C VAL A 389 -3.85 -5.73 -16.27
N ALA A 390 -3.85 -6.89 -16.93
CA ALA A 390 -5.00 -7.36 -17.71
C ALA A 390 -6.21 -7.64 -16.81
N ASP A 391 -5.99 -8.27 -15.65
CA ASP A 391 -7.03 -8.55 -14.67
C ASP A 391 -7.67 -7.24 -14.18
N VAL A 392 -6.83 -6.23 -13.88
CA VAL A 392 -7.32 -4.89 -13.50
C VAL A 392 -8.16 -4.25 -14.59
N ARG A 393 -7.72 -4.31 -15.85
CA ARG A 393 -8.48 -3.73 -16.98
C ARG A 393 -9.84 -4.40 -17.14
N GLN A 394 -9.91 -5.71 -16.98
CA GLN A 394 -11.18 -6.43 -17.02
C GLN A 394 -12.10 -5.99 -15.87
N THR A 395 -11.57 -5.91 -14.65
CA THR A 395 -12.32 -5.45 -13.48
C THR A 395 -12.81 -4.01 -13.64
N ILE A 396 -11.99 -3.11 -14.20
CA ILE A 396 -12.39 -1.74 -14.54
C ILE A 396 -13.59 -1.80 -15.49
N ALA A 397 -13.48 -2.47 -16.63
CA ALA A 397 -14.56 -2.51 -17.61
C ALA A 397 -15.89 -3.00 -17.01
N GLU A 398 -15.87 -4.08 -16.22
CA GLU A 398 -17.08 -4.67 -15.65
C GLU A 398 -17.74 -3.78 -14.57
N LEU A 399 -16.95 -3.21 -13.66
CA LEU A 399 -17.49 -2.33 -12.62
C LEU A 399 -17.84 -0.95 -13.16
N ASP A 400 -17.15 -0.49 -14.20
CA ASP A 400 -17.44 0.77 -14.86
C ASP A 400 -18.83 0.79 -15.48
N ASP A 401 -19.16 -0.26 -16.23
CA ASP A 401 -20.50 -0.47 -16.80
C ASP A 401 -21.56 -0.53 -15.69
N THR A 402 -21.25 -1.22 -14.59
CA THR A 402 -22.15 -1.32 -13.43
C THR A 402 -22.40 0.04 -12.79
N PHE A 403 -21.36 0.84 -12.54
CA PHE A 403 -21.52 2.17 -11.98
C PHE A 403 -22.29 3.09 -12.93
N MET A 404 -21.95 3.09 -14.22
CA MET A 404 -22.67 3.89 -15.22
C MET A 404 -24.16 3.57 -15.27
N GLN A 405 -24.52 2.28 -15.20
CA GLN A 405 -25.92 1.87 -15.08
C GLN A 405 -26.57 2.44 -13.81
N LEU A 406 -25.91 2.32 -12.65
CA LEU A 406 -26.42 2.82 -11.37
C LEU A 406 -26.54 4.36 -11.32
N ILE A 407 -25.66 5.11 -11.98
CA ILE A 407 -25.76 6.58 -12.13
C ILE A 407 -27.06 6.95 -12.85
N VAL A 408 -27.37 6.24 -13.93
CA VAL A 408 -28.60 6.47 -14.70
C VAL A 408 -29.84 6.08 -13.89
N GLU A 409 -29.84 4.90 -13.28
CA GLU A 409 -30.98 4.43 -12.47
C GLU A 409 -31.27 5.36 -11.28
N THR A 410 -30.24 5.85 -10.60
CA THR A 410 -30.40 6.81 -9.50
C THR A 410 -30.90 8.17 -9.99
N GLY A 411 -30.50 8.59 -11.19
CA GLY A 411 -31.04 9.77 -11.87
C GLY A 411 -32.53 9.64 -12.18
N ASP A 412 -32.96 8.49 -12.71
CA ASP A 412 -34.37 8.18 -13.01
C ASP A 412 -35.24 8.14 -11.74
N LEU A 413 -34.66 7.75 -10.60
CA LEU A 413 -35.31 7.78 -9.28
C LEU A 413 -35.33 9.18 -8.63
N GLY A 414 -34.68 10.18 -9.24
CA GLY A 414 -34.56 11.53 -8.72
C GLY A 414 -33.56 11.69 -7.57
N TRP A 415 -32.65 10.73 -7.37
CA TRP A 415 -31.62 10.75 -6.34
C TRP A 415 -30.34 11.44 -6.84
N PHE A 416 -30.46 12.73 -7.12
CA PHE A 416 -29.38 13.49 -7.76
C PHE A 416 -28.11 13.58 -6.90
N ARG A 417 -28.24 13.62 -5.56
CA ARG A 417 -27.08 13.67 -4.66
C ARG A 417 -26.32 12.34 -4.70
N THR A 418 -27.04 11.23 -4.63
CA THR A 418 -26.47 9.88 -4.75
C THR A 418 -25.80 9.69 -6.12
N SER A 419 -26.45 10.15 -7.20
CA SER A 419 -25.91 10.04 -8.57
C SER A 419 -24.58 10.79 -8.72
N ASP A 420 -24.48 12.00 -8.17
CA ASP A 420 -23.26 12.80 -8.16
C ASP A 420 -22.14 12.16 -7.33
N GLN A 421 -22.45 11.72 -6.10
CA GLN A 421 -21.50 11.03 -5.22
C GLN A 421 -21.00 9.72 -5.83
N LEU A 422 -21.86 8.98 -6.53
CA LEU A 422 -21.50 7.73 -7.19
C LEU A 422 -20.61 7.98 -8.41
N ARG A 423 -20.82 9.08 -9.14
CA ARG A 423 -19.93 9.53 -10.22
C ARG A 423 -18.54 9.91 -9.69
N ASP A 424 -18.49 10.66 -8.59
CA ASP A 424 -17.23 11.04 -7.94
C ASP A 424 -16.47 9.81 -7.43
N PHE A 425 -17.17 8.91 -6.73
CA PHE A 425 -16.62 7.64 -6.26
C PHE A 425 -16.03 6.83 -7.43
N ARG A 426 -16.77 6.71 -8.55
CA ARG A 426 -16.31 6.02 -9.77
C ARG A 426 -15.03 6.65 -10.32
N ILE A 427 -14.96 7.98 -10.45
CA ILE A 427 -13.79 8.68 -10.99
C ILE A 427 -12.56 8.46 -10.10
N VAL A 428 -12.71 8.65 -8.78
CA VAL A 428 -11.63 8.44 -7.82
C VAL A 428 -11.16 6.99 -7.83
N TRP A 429 -12.09 6.04 -7.85
CA TRP A 429 -11.79 4.62 -7.94
C TRP A 429 -10.98 4.28 -9.19
N MET A 430 -11.43 4.73 -10.37
CA MET A 430 -10.74 4.47 -11.64
C MET A 430 -9.32 5.04 -11.62
N GLN A 431 -9.14 6.27 -11.14
CA GLN A 431 -7.82 6.90 -11.05
C GLN A 431 -6.88 6.09 -10.15
N GLN A 432 -7.37 5.70 -8.97
CA GLN A 432 -6.57 4.97 -7.99
C GLN A 432 -6.21 3.56 -8.46
N VAL A 433 -7.16 2.87 -9.11
CA VAL A 433 -6.91 1.56 -9.71
C VAL A 433 -5.92 1.67 -10.87
N GLN A 434 -5.99 2.71 -11.71
CA GLN A 434 -5.02 2.93 -12.80
C GLN A 434 -3.60 3.18 -12.28
N VAL A 435 -3.44 3.97 -11.23
CA VAL A 435 -2.12 4.19 -10.59
C VAL A 435 -1.59 2.89 -9.99
N THR A 436 -2.47 2.09 -9.38
CA THR A 436 -2.08 0.79 -8.83
C THR A 436 -1.70 -0.19 -9.95
N ALA A 437 -2.38 -0.12 -11.10
CA ALA A 437 -2.12 -0.97 -12.25
C ALA A 437 -0.73 -0.76 -12.86
N SER A 438 -0.15 0.43 -12.80
CA SER A 438 1.19 0.65 -13.34
C SER A 438 2.30 -0.10 -12.60
N ALA A 439 2.03 -0.56 -11.38
CA ALA A 439 2.96 -1.34 -10.56
C ALA A 439 2.73 -2.86 -10.65
N LEU A 440 1.80 -3.33 -11.50
CA LEU A 440 1.47 -4.74 -11.68
C LEU A 440 2.19 -5.35 -12.89
N PRO A 441 2.38 -6.69 -12.93
CA PRO A 441 3.05 -7.34 -14.05
C PRO A 441 2.13 -7.43 -15.26
N THR A 442 2.72 -7.49 -16.44
CA THR A 442 1.99 -7.73 -17.69
C THR A 442 1.86 -9.22 -17.95
N ALA A 443 0.65 -9.67 -18.32
CA ALA A 443 0.41 -11.01 -18.84
C ALA A 443 0.51 -11.00 -20.37
N ARG A 444 1.07 -12.05 -20.96
CA ARG A 444 1.04 -12.29 -22.41
C ARG A 444 0.27 -13.56 -22.68
N SER A 445 -0.61 -13.52 -23.68
CA SER A 445 -1.21 -14.74 -24.24
C SER A 445 -0.24 -15.39 -25.23
N VAL A 446 0.02 -16.68 -25.05
CA VAL A 446 0.89 -17.50 -25.89
C VAL A 446 0.12 -18.72 -26.35
N GLN A 447 0.09 -18.97 -27.66
CA GLN A 447 -0.55 -20.16 -28.20
C GLN A 447 0.38 -21.37 -28.10
N VAL A 448 -0.11 -22.46 -27.52
CA VAL A 448 0.64 -23.72 -27.42
C VAL A 448 0.56 -24.46 -28.76
N MET A 449 1.69 -24.68 -29.43
CA MET A 449 1.70 -25.23 -30.81
C MET A 449 1.49 -26.76 -30.90
N GLY A 450 1.64 -27.49 -29.79
CA GLY A 450 1.45 -28.93 -29.71
C GLY A 450 1.25 -29.37 -28.27
N THR A 451 0.65 -30.55 -28.06
CA THR A 451 0.35 -31.00 -26.69
C THR A 451 1.64 -31.24 -25.91
N GLU A 452 1.87 -30.42 -24.88
CA GLU A 452 3.10 -30.45 -24.07
C GLU A 452 2.79 -30.27 -22.58
N PRO A 453 3.70 -30.65 -21.66
CA PRO A 453 3.52 -30.39 -20.23
C PRO A 453 3.56 -28.89 -19.91
N ALA A 454 2.72 -28.45 -18.97
CA ALA A 454 2.64 -27.06 -18.53
C ALA A 454 4.01 -26.51 -18.06
N LEU A 455 4.82 -27.37 -17.46
CA LEU A 455 6.19 -27.05 -17.05
C LEU A 455 7.08 -26.64 -18.24
N VAL A 456 6.94 -27.34 -19.37
CA VAL A 456 7.71 -27.09 -20.59
C VAL A 456 7.26 -25.79 -21.23
N THR A 457 5.94 -25.56 -21.34
CA THR A 457 5.40 -24.30 -21.83
C THR A 457 5.90 -23.12 -21.00
N LEU A 458 5.80 -23.20 -19.68
CA LEU A 458 6.24 -22.13 -18.79
C LEU A 458 7.75 -21.87 -18.88
N HIS A 459 8.57 -22.92 -18.89
CA HIS A 459 10.02 -22.78 -19.00
C HIS A 459 10.44 -22.21 -20.36
N ARG A 460 9.75 -22.60 -21.46
CA ARG A 460 10.03 -22.04 -22.79
C ARG A 460 9.80 -20.53 -22.83
N GLU A 461 8.71 -20.06 -22.23
CA GLU A 461 8.33 -18.65 -22.30
C GLU A 461 9.06 -17.77 -21.28
N THR A 462 9.34 -18.28 -20.07
CA THR A 462 9.91 -17.49 -18.96
C THR A 462 11.34 -17.84 -18.59
N GLY A 463 11.88 -18.97 -19.05
CA GLY A 463 13.17 -19.51 -18.60
C GLY A 463 13.16 -20.03 -17.15
N SER A 464 12.02 -20.04 -16.47
CA SER A 464 11.87 -20.47 -15.07
C SER A 464 10.67 -21.38 -14.89
N VAL A 465 10.70 -22.19 -13.82
CA VAL A 465 9.60 -23.09 -13.43
C VAL A 465 9.05 -22.77 -12.04
N ALA A 466 9.58 -21.73 -11.37
CA ALA A 466 9.26 -21.41 -9.99
C ALA A 466 7.76 -21.11 -9.76
N GLN A 467 7.06 -20.60 -10.78
CA GLN A 467 5.66 -20.19 -10.68
C GLN A 467 4.68 -21.19 -11.33
N ILE A 468 5.05 -22.47 -11.45
CA ILE A 468 4.23 -23.49 -12.14
C ILE A 468 2.81 -23.62 -11.57
N ASN A 469 2.64 -23.58 -10.25
CA ASN A 469 1.33 -23.67 -9.60
C ASN A 469 0.44 -22.46 -9.93
N ARG A 470 1.04 -21.27 -10.04
CA ARG A 470 0.35 -20.03 -10.46
C ARG A 470 -0.09 -20.13 -11.92
N PHE A 471 0.80 -20.61 -12.80
CA PHE A 471 0.52 -20.78 -14.23
C PHE A 471 -0.61 -21.79 -14.49
N ILE A 472 -0.59 -22.95 -13.82
CA ILE A 472 -1.64 -23.98 -13.92
C ILE A 472 -2.99 -23.40 -13.50
N ARG A 473 -3.03 -22.70 -12.36
CA ARG A 473 -4.27 -22.10 -11.83
C ARG A 473 -4.82 -21.03 -12.76
N ARG A 474 -4.00 -20.08 -13.20
CA ARG A 474 -4.42 -18.95 -14.05
C ARG A 474 -5.07 -19.43 -15.33
N ASN A 475 -4.54 -20.49 -15.92
CA ASN A 475 -5.01 -21.04 -17.19
C ASN A 475 -6.08 -22.14 -17.03
N GLY A 476 -6.50 -22.46 -15.80
CA GLY A 476 -7.48 -23.52 -15.56
C GLY A 476 -7.04 -24.89 -16.08
N ILE A 477 -5.73 -25.16 -16.10
CA ILE A 477 -5.16 -26.39 -16.67
C ILE A 477 -5.59 -27.57 -15.79
N ARG A 478 -6.41 -28.46 -16.34
CA ARG A 478 -6.94 -29.63 -15.61
C ARG A 478 -5.86 -30.67 -15.30
N HIS A 479 -4.94 -30.90 -16.23
CA HIS A 479 -3.88 -31.89 -16.07
C HIS A 479 -2.51 -31.26 -16.38
N PRO A 480 -1.64 -31.05 -15.37
CA PRO A 480 -0.37 -30.35 -15.54
C PRO A 480 0.58 -30.94 -16.60
N ALA A 481 0.51 -32.26 -16.82
CA ALA A 481 1.34 -32.93 -17.83
C ALA A 481 0.82 -32.81 -19.27
N PHE A 482 -0.42 -32.31 -19.48
CA PHE A 482 -1.06 -32.27 -20.80
C PHE A 482 -1.79 -30.93 -20.99
N VAL A 483 -1.08 -29.95 -21.55
CA VAL A 483 -1.69 -28.74 -22.12
C VAL A 483 -1.92 -29.01 -23.59
N SER A 484 -3.17 -29.01 -24.04
CA SER A 484 -3.52 -29.30 -25.44
C SER A 484 -2.98 -28.24 -26.40
N GLY A 485 -2.43 -28.68 -27.53
CA GLY A 485 -2.05 -27.77 -28.61
C GLY A 485 -3.25 -27.00 -29.18
N GLY A 486 -3.01 -25.79 -29.67
CA GLY A 486 -3.99 -24.84 -30.18
C GLY A 486 -4.64 -23.96 -29.10
N VAL A 487 -4.39 -24.21 -27.82
CA VAL A 487 -4.93 -23.42 -26.71
C VAL A 487 -4.04 -22.21 -26.42
N ASP A 488 -4.66 -21.05 -26.23
CA ASP A 488 -4.01 -19.85 -25.75
C ASP A 488 -3.85 -19.92 -24.23
N VAL A 489 -2.61 -19.78 -23.75
CA VAL A 489 -2.27 -19.74 -22.33
C VAL A 489 -1.65 -18.40 -21.96
N GLU A 490 -2.07 -17.85 -20.84
CA GLU A 490 -1.53 -16.63 -20.27
C GLU A 490 -0.30 -16.92 -19.42
N VAL A 491 0.80 -16.25 -19.76
CA VAL A 491 2.08 -16.29 -19.05
C VAL A 491 2.32 -14.92 -18.43
N ILE A 492 2.64 -14.89 -17.15
CA ILE A 492 3.00 -13.67 -16.43
C ILE A 492 4.52 -13.56 -16.41
N TYR A 493 5.03 -12.43 -16.89
CA TYR A 493 6.44 -12.09 -16.78
C TYR A 493 6.62 -11.25 -15.52
N GLY A 494 7.38 -11.76 -14.55
CA GLY A 494 7.60 -11.10 -13.28
C GLY A 494 8.65 -11.79 -12.44
#